data_AF-A0AA51UQP3-F1
#
_entry.id   AF-A0AA51UQP3-F1
#
_cell.length_a   1.000
_cell.length_b   1.000
_cell.length_c   1.000
_cell.angle_alpha   90.00
_cell.angle_beta   90.00
_cell.angle_gamma   90.00
#
_symmetry.space_group_name_H-M   'P 1'
#
loop_
_entity.id
_entity.type
_entity.pdbx_description
1 polymer ?
#
loop_
_entity_poly.entity_id
_entity_poly.type
_entity_poly.pdbx_seq_one_letter_code
_entity_poly.pdbx_strand_id
1 'polypeptide(L)'
;MERGKKDKNYYSENLEFIDQLQTCLSSFFLVYSNGEYSPTSTIDKFYELQEASGAIRARYDRNNNIVHIEGNDEGIGLPIFAWVEYNLYHKTGNKKRICDVLPVLDKYYKWIEKKFLKANGLYSIDMNKIFYKNSPRKDAYYPIDFNSFQVHSAYCIAKLADILNDKNLSLEYKKRFFSLKAKINSLMWDEKDGFYYDLDINENIVRCKTIVGFLPLLSEIPSEARVFFYVRY
;
A
#
# COMPACT_ATOMS: atom_id res chain seq x y z
N MET A 1 33.39 26.36 -7.69
CA MET A 1 32.46 26.06 -6.59
C MET A 1 31.46 25.02 -7.09
N GLU A 2 31.81 23.74 -7.03
CA GLU A 2 30.84 22.65 -7.22
C GLU A 2 30.69 21.94 -5.88
N ARG A 3 29.67 22.34 -5.13
CA ARG A 3 29.11 21.53 -4.04
C ARG A 3 27.71 21.12 -4.45
N GLY A 4 27.62 20.33 -5.53
CA GLY A 4 26.45 19.47 -5.71
C GLY A 4 26.49 18.46 -4.56
N LYS A 5 25.58 18.59 -3.58
CA LYS A 5 25.36 17.52 -2.61
C LYS A 5 25.09 16.25 -3.41
N LYS A 6 26.00 15.27 -3.37
CA LYS A 6 25.70 13.93 -3.87
C LYS A 6 24.46 13.46 -3.09
N ASP A 7 23.37 13.17 -3.78
CA ASP A 7 22.21 12.52 -3.18
C ASP A 7 22.68 11.22 -2.54
N LYS A 8 22.80 11.21 -1.21
CA LYS A 8 23.12 9.98 -0.49
C LYS A 8 21.83 9.17 -0.42
N ASN A 9 21.85 8.00 -1.04
CA ASN A 9 20.76 7.04 -0.89
C ASN A 9 20.87 6.38 0.48
N TYR A 10 19.80 6.45 1.27
CA TYR A 10 19.71 5.79 2.57
C TYR A 10 19.91 4.28 2.43
N TYR A 11 19.37 3.70 1.36
CA TYR A 11 19.68 2.35 0.91
C TYR A 11 21.08 2.35 0.26
N SER A 12 22.10 2.35 1.12
CA SER A 12 23.52 2.40 0.75
C SER A 12 23.95 1.22 -0.14
N GLU A 13 25.15 1.33 -0.71
CA GLU A 13 25.88 0.29 -1.45
C GLU A 13 26.08 -1.04 -0.69
N ASN A 14 25.67 -1.15 0.58
CA ASN A 14 25.85 -2.33 1.42
C ASN A 14 24.63 -3.25 1.49
N LEU A 15 23.46 -2.86 0.96
CA LEU A 15 22.29 -3.73 0.93
C LEU A 15 22.35 -4.68 -0.28
N GLU A 16 21.98 -5.95 -0.07
CA GLU A 16 21.91 -6.94 -1.15
C GLU A 16 20.74 -6.65 -2.10
N PHE A 17 19.65 -6.07 -1.57
CA PHE A 17 18.45 -5.71 -2.32
C PHE A 17 17.75 -4.49 -1.70
N ILE A 18 16.92 -3.82 -2.49
CA ILE A 18 15.95 -2.83 -2.02
C ILE A 18 14.63 -3.53 -1.71
N ASP A 19 13.99 -3.17 -0.59
CA ASP A 19 12.69 -3.69 -0.18
C ASP A 19 11.64 -2.57 -0.22
N GLN A 20 10.51 -2.86 -0.86
CA GLN A 20 9.45 -1.89 -1.10
C GLN A 20 8.92 -1.31 0.20
N LEU A 21 8.58 -2.16 1.17
CA LEU A 21 7.94 -1.71 2.40
C LEU A 21 8.91 -0.86 3.21
N GLN A 22 10.15 -1.32 3.35
CA GLN A 22 11.19 -0.55 4.03
C GLN A 22 11.36 0.81 3.35
N THR A 23 11.53 0.82 2.03
CA THR A 23 11.75 2.05 1.25
C THR A 23 10.62 3.05 1.44
N CYS A 24 9.38 2.57 1.31
CA CYS A 24 8.19 3.37 1.45
C CYS A 24 8.07 3.97 2.86
N LEU A 25 8.28 3.17 3.90
CA LEU A 25 8.18 3.65 5.29
C LEU A 25 9.35 4.57 5.68
N SER A 26 10.57 4.30 5.21
CA SER A 26 11.72 5.17 5.45
C SER A 26 11.50 6.56 4.87
N SER A 27 10.85 6.69 3.70
CA SER A 27 10.57 8.00 3.09
C SER A 27 9.79 8.95 4.01
N PHE A 28 8.91 8.42 4.88
CA PHE A 28 8.17 9.21 5.88
C PHE A 28 9.07 9.94 6.88
N PHE A 29 10.28 9.44 7.10
CA PHE A 29 11.26 10.02 8.02
C PHE A 29 12.37 10.76 7.28
N LEU A 30 12.78 10.29 6.09
CA LEU A 30 13.86 10.89 5.32
C LEU A 30 13.54 12.31 4.84
N VAL A 31 12.26 12.68 4.71
CA VAL A 31 11.85 14.08 4.48
C VAL A 31 12.36 15.06 5.55
N TYR A 32 12.67 14.57 6.76
CA TYR A 32 13.23 15.36 7.85
C TYR A 32 14.75 15.32 7.92
N SER A 33 15.43 14.66 6.97
CA SER A 33 16.90 14.54 6.93
C SER A 33 17.63 15.83 6.54
N ASN A 34 16.90 16.93 6.29
CA ASN A 34 17.45 18.22 5.84
C ASN A 34 18.31 18.11 4.56
N GLY A 35 17.90 17.22 3.65
CA GLY A 35 18.60 16.98 2.39
C GLY A 35 19.94 16.28 2.55
N GLU A 36 20.16 15.56 3.65
CA GLU A 36 21.28 14.62 3.77
C GLU A 36 20.98 13.30 3.07
N TYR A 37 19.71 12.86 3.06
CA TYR A 37 19.27 11.66 2.36
C TYR A 37 18.06 11.96 1.47
N SER A 38 18.03 11.37 0.28
CA SER A 38 16.87 11.50 -0.60
C SER A 38 15.69 10.67 -0.08
N PRO A 39 14.49 11.25 0.08
CA PRO A 39 13.29 10.50 0.44
C PRO A 39 12.65 9.77 -0.75
N THR A 40 13.04 10.07 -1.99
CA THR A 40 12.36 9.57 -3.20
C THR A 40 13.21 8.68 -4.09
N SER A 41 14.54 8.82 -4.07
CA SER A 41 15.41 8.19 -5.07
C SER A 41 15.25 6.66 -5.18
N THR A 42 15.06 5.98 -4.05
CA THR A 42 14.86 4.51 -4.05
C THR A 42 13.44 4.15 -4.49
N ILE A 43 12.44 5.00 -4.23
CA ILE A 43 11.08 4.84 -4.73
C ILE A 43 11.06 5.00 -6.26
N ASP A 44 11.79 5.99 -6.77
CA ASP A 44 11.88 6.25 -8.21
C ASP A 44 12.47 5.04 -8.95
N LYS A 45 13.45 4.34 -8.34
CA LYS A 45 13.96 3.07 -8.86
C LYS A 45 12.88 1.97 -8.96
N PHE A 46 11.93 1.89 -8.01
CA PHE A 46 10.79 0.97 -8.15
C PHE A 46 9.89 1.36 -9.33
N TYR A 47 9.71 2.66 -9.60
CA TYR A 47 8.89 3.15 -10.70
C TYR A 47 9.53 2.90 -12.07
N GLU A 48 10.85 3.04 -12.17
CA GLU A 48 11.61 2.69 -13.37
C GLU A 48 11.54 1.20 -13.72
N LEU A 49 11.36 0.34 -12.70
CA LEU A 49 11.24 -1.11 -12.85
C LEU A 49 9.79 -1.59 -13.00
N GLN A 50 8.83 -0.67 -13.15
CA GLN A 50 7.45 -1.04 -13.45
C GLN A 50 7.36 -1.76 -14.80
N GLU A 51 6.83 -2.97 -14.79
CA GLU A 51 6.64 -3.77 -15.99
C GLU A 51 5.51 -3.21 -16.88
N ALA A 52 5.48 -3.61 -18.15
CA ALA A 52 4.38 -3.25 -19.06
C ALA A 52 3.00 -3.70 -18.56
N SER A 53 2.95 -4.72 -17.71
CA SER A 53 1.73 -5.21 -17.05
C SER A 53 1.19 -4.27 -15.97
N GLY A 54 2.00 -3.29 -15.52
CA GLY A 54 1.78 -2.44 -14.36
C GLY A 54 2.42 -2.98 -13.07
N ALA A 55 2.97 -4.20 -13.09
CA ALA A 55 3.57 -4.82 -11.92
C ALA A 55 4.81 -4.05 -11.42
N ILE A 56 4.92 -3.90 -10.11
CA ILE A 56 6.13 -3.50 -9.40
C ILE A 56 6.37 -4.55 -8.34
N ARG A 57 7.57 -5.14 -8.31
CA ARG A 57 7.89 -6.22 -7.38
C ARG A 57 8.36 -5.67 -6.03
N ALA A 58 8.23 -6.48 -4.99
CA ALA A 58 8.53 -6.12 -3.61
C ALA A 58 10.03 -5.92 -3.38
N ARG A 59 10.89 -6.63 -4.12
CA ARG A 59 12.34 -6.60 -3.94
C ARG A 59 13.09 -6.71 -5.26
N TYR A 60 14.15 -5.92 -5.36
CA TYR A 60 15.10 -5.96 -6.47
C TYR A 60 16.54 -5.95 -5.95
N ASP A 61 17.40 -6.77 -6.53
CA ASP A 61 18.83 -6.78 -6.23
C ASP A 61 19.56 -5.56 -6.85
N ARG A 62 20.88 -5.51 -6.71
CA ARG A 62 21.71 -4.42 -7.27
C ARG A 62 21.70 -4.36 -8.80
N ASN A 63 21.46 -5.49 -9.45
CA ASN A 63 21.39 -5.63 -10.89
C ASN A 63 19.96 -5.48 -11.43
N ASN A 64 19.01 -5.07 -10.58
CA ASN A 64 17.59 -4.93 -10.87
C ASN A 64 16.88 -6.27 -11.15
N ASN A 65 17.46 -7.40 -10.76
CA ASN A 65 16.76 -8.67 -10.82
C ASN A 65 15.75 -8.78 -9.66
N ILE A 66 14.64 -9.46 -9.92
CA ILE A 66 13.62 -9.72 -8.91
C ILE A 66 14.21 -10.66 -7.85
N VAL A 67 14.11 -10.28 -6.57
CA VAL A 67 14.46 -11.17 -5.46
C VAL A 67 13.22 -11.92 -5.02
N HIS A 68 13.19 -13.22 -5.33
CA HIS A 68 12.05 -14.08 -5.03
C HIS A 68 11.90 -14.32 -3.53
N ILE A 69 10.65 -14.26 -3.07
CA ILE A 69 10.25 -14.64 -1.71
C ILE A 69 9.38 -15.89 -1.86
N GLU A 70 9.73 -16.94 -1.12
CA GLU A 70 8.95 -18.19 -1.12
C GLU A 70 7.47 -17.91 -0.78
N GLY A 71 6.56 -18.41 -1.62
CA GLY A 71 5.13 -18.18 -1.47
C GLY A 71 4.61 -16.85 -2.01
N ASN A 72 5.48 -16.06 -2.66
CA ASN A 72 5.13 -14.81 -3.32
C ASN A 72 5.49 -14.88 -4.82
N ASP A 73 4.80 -15.74 -5.56
CA ASP A 73 5.12 -16.02 -6.97
C ASP A 73 5.03 -14.76 -7.87
N GLU A 74 4.10 -13.87 -7.54
CA GLU A 74 3.93 -12.58 -8.22
C GLU A 74 4.87 -11.49 -7.66
N GLY A 75 5.71 -11.81 -6.67
CA GLY A 75 6.64 -10.85 -6.06
C GLY A 75 5.96 -9.56 -5.60
N ILE A 76 4.68 -9.59 -5.21
CA ILE A 76 3.93 -8.40 -4.83
C ILE A 76 4.28 -7.99 -3.41
N GLY A 77 4.30 -6.69 -3.12
CA GLY A 77 4.31 -6.20 -1.74
C GLY A 77 3.05 -5.40 -1.41
N LEU A 78 3.06 -4.67 -0.31
CA LEU A 78 1.88 -3.92 0.13
C LEU A 78 1.53 -2.80 -0.88
N PRO A 79 0.24 -2.55 -1.18
CA PRO A 79 -0.19 -1.42 -1.99
C PRO A 79 -0.03 -0.12 -1.20
N ILE A 80 1.20 0.39 -1.13
CA ILE A 80 1.58 1.51 -0.25
C ILE A 80 2.10 2.74 -1.01
N PHE A 81 2.52 2.60 -2.28
CA PHE A 81 3.14 3.71 -3.03
C PHE A 81 2.28 4.98 -3.10
N ALA A 82 0.96 4.83 -3.31
CA ALA A 82 0.08 5.99 -3.39
C ALA A 82 -0.01 6.74 -2.05
N TRP A 83 0.04 6.02 -0.93
CA TRP A 83 0.12 6.64 0.39
C TRP A 83 1.41 7.43 0.57
N VAL A 84 2.52 6.87 0.08
CA VAL A 84 3.83 7.53 0.12
C VAL A 84 3.82 8.84 -0.65
N GLU A 85 3.40 8.81 -1.90
CA GLU A 85 3.34 10.02 -2.74
C GLU A 85 2.39 11.09 -2.16
N TYR A 86 1.26 10.66 -1.57
CA TYR A 86 0.35 11.57 -0.89
C TYR A 86 0.99 12.27 0.32
N ASN A 87 1.74 11.54 1.15
CA ASN A 87 2.48 12.14 2.27
C ASN A 87 3.61 13.05 1.79
N LEU A 88 4.38 12.64 0.79
CA LEU A 88 5.47 13.43 0.23
C LEU A 88 4.96 14.75 -0.34
N TYR A 89 3.81 14.74 -1.03
CA TYR A 89 3.19 15.95 -1.53
C TYR A 89 2.81 16.91 -0.40
N HIS A 90 2.21 16.43 0.69
CA HIS A 90 1.84 17.30 1.83
C HIS A 90 3.04 17.94 2.53
N LYS A 91 4.24 17.38 2.35
CA LYS A 91 5.48 17.95 2.89
C LYS A 91 6.19 18.89 1.91
N THR A 92 6.12 18.59 0.61
CA THR A 92 6.94 19.27 -0.41
C THR A 92 6.15 20.22 -1.31
N GLY A 93 4.84 20.02 -1.45
CA GLY A 93 3.99 20.72 -2.42
C GLY A 93 4.33 20.44 -3.89
N ASN A 94 5.16 19.43 -4.18
CA ASN A 94 5.69 19.20 -5.51
C ASN A 94 4.65 18.59 -6.48
N LYS A 95 3.86 19.44 -7.12
CA LYS A 95 2.86 19.02 -8.12
C LYS A 95 3.46 18.32 -9.34
N LYS A 96 4.67 18.70 -9.76
CA LYS A 96 5.33 18.06 -10.91
C LYS A 96 5.56 16.57 -10.63
N ARG A 97 6.02 16.22 -9.42
CA ARG A 97 6.18 14.83 -9.01
C ARG A 97 4.86 14.07 -9.14
N ILE A 98 3.74 14.66 -8.72
CA ILE A 98 2.43 14.02 -8.83
C ILE A 98 2.05 13.77 -10.30
N CYS A 99 2.27 14.73 -11.20
CA CYS A 99 2.08 14.51 -12.63
C CYS A 99 2.90 13.32 -13.16
N ASP A 100 4.15 13.20 -12.71
CA ASP A 100 5.08 12.19 -13.18
C ASP A 100 4.74 10.78 -12.63
N VAL A 101 4.31 10.67 -11.37
CA VAL A 101 4.09 9.37 -10.69
C VAL A 101 2.64 8.85 -10.77
N LEU A 102 1.64 9.72 -10.95
CA LEU A 102 0.23 9.31 -10.94
C LEU A 102 -0.10 8.22 -11.99
N PRO A 103 0.44 8.25 -13.23
CA PRO A 103 0.25 7.16 -14.19
C PRO A 103 0.87 5.83 -13.74
N VAL A 104 1.99 5.88 -13.01
CA VAL A 104 2.66 4.68 -12.45
C VAL A 104 1.78 4.06 -11.36
N LEU A 105 1.24 4.90 -10.46
CA LEU A 105 0.34 4.47 -9.40
C LEU A 105 -0.95 3.85 -9.97
N ASP A 106 -1.54 4.46 -11.00
CA ASP A 106 -2.73 3.94 -11.66
C ASP A 106 -2.51 2.55 -12.28
N LYS A 107 -1.40 2.38 -13.01
CA LYS A 107 -1.02 1.08 -13.60
C LYS A 107 -0.78 0.02 -12.53
N TYR A 108 -0.08 0.37 -11.45
CA TYR A 108 0.19 -0.57 -10.36
C TYR A 108 -1.11 -1.00 -9.66
N TYR A 109 -2.00 -0.05 -9.35
CA TYR A 109 -3.29 -0.37 -8.76
C TYR A 109 -4.11 -1.31 -9.65
N LYS A 110 -4.21 -0.99 -10.95
CA LYS A 110 -4.95 -1.81 -11.93
C LYS A 110 -4.35 -3.20 -12.12
N TRP A 111 -3.03 -3.33 -12.03
CA TRP A 111 -2.37 -4.64 -12.02
C TRP A 111 -2.78 -5.47 -10.79
N ILE A 112 -2.77 -4.88 -9.59
CA ILE A 112 -3.23 -5.56 -8.38
C ILE A 112 -4.70 -5.97 -8.52
N GLU A 113 -5.56 -5.06 -8.98
CA GLU A 113 -6.99 -5.32 -9.21
C GLU A 113 -7.18 -6.51 -10.17
N LYS A 114 -6.47 -6.53 -11.29
CA LYS A 114 -6.55 -7.62 -12.28
C LYS A 114 -6.11 -8.98 -11.73
N LYS A 115 -5.12 -9.01 -10.83
CA LYS A 115 -4.50 -10.26 -10.36
C LYS A 115 -5.15 -10.83 -9.10
N PHE A 116 -5.53 -9.99 -8.15
CA PHE A 116 -5.85 -10.41 -6.79
C PHE A 116 -7.32 -10.19 -6.40
N LEU A 117 -8.08 -9.37 -7.14
CA LEU A 117 -9.51 -9.16 -6.87
C LEU A 117 -10.29 -10.46 -7.15
N LYS A 118 -11.19 -10.82 -6.23
CA LYS A 118 -12.11 -11.95 -6.37
C LYS A 118 -13.54 -11.49 -6.60
N ALA A 119 -14.41 -12.44 -6.97
CA ALA A 119 -15.79 -12.17 -7.35
C ALA A 119 -16.62 -11.47 -6.25
N ASN A 120 -16.25 -11.65 -4.98
CA ASN A 120 -16.93 -11.02 -3.85
C ASN A 120 -16.57 -9.53 -3.66
N GLY A 121 -15.57 -9.04 -4.39
CA GLY A 121 -15.09 -7.66 -4.34
C GLY A 121 -13.95 -7.43 -3.34
N LEU A 122 -13.41 -8.48 -2.72
CA LEU A 122 -12.22 -8.42 -1.87
C LEU A 122 -11.00 -8.98 -2.60
N TYR A 123 -9.82 -8.58 -2.12
CA TYR A 123 -8.53 -9.04 -2.60
C TYR A 123 -8.08 -10.24 -1.78
N SER A 124 -7.61 -11.29 -2.46
CA SER A 124 -7.09 -12.50 -1.81
C SER A 124 -5.62 -12.69 -2.13
N ILE A 125 -4.83 -12.85 -1.07
CA ILE A 125 -3.37 -12.96 -1.08
C ILE A 125 -2.90 -13.55 0.25
N ASP A 126 -1.87 -14.39 0.21
CA ASP A 126 -1.32 -15.05 1.40
C ASP A 126 -0.32 -14.13 2.12
N MET A 127 -0.85 -13.21 2.93
CA MET A 127 -0.03 -12.22 3.66
C MET A 127 0.90 -12.86 4.69
N ASN A 128 0.61 -14.07 5.17
CA ASN A 128 1.48 -14.75 6.13
C ASN A 128 2.77 -15.21 5.45
N LYS A 129 2.69 -15.71 4.22
CA LYS A 129 3.90 -16.07 3.45
C LYS A 129 4.71 -14.85 3.06
N ILE A 130 4.05 -13.75 2.69
CA ILE A 130 4.73 -12.56 2.16
C ILE A 130 5.34 -11.70 3.29
N PHE A 131 4.60 -11.48 4.38
CA PHE A 131 4.99 -10.52 5.42
C PHE A 131 5.06 -11.11 6.83
N TYR A 132 4.12 -11.99 7.21
CA TYR A 132 3.96 -12.41 8.61
C TYR A 132 4.22 -13.90 8.81
N LYS A 133 5.48 -14.35 8.62
CA LYS A 133 5.85 -15.78 8.63
C LYS A 133 5.34 -16.58 9.84
N ASN A 134 5.23 -15.95 11.01
CA ASN A 134 4.80 -16.59 12.27
C ASN A 134 3.39 -16.14 12.71
N SER A 135 2.60 -15.58 11.80
CA SER A 135 1.27 -15.09 12.11
C SER A 135 0.31 -16.24 12.46
N PRO A 136 -0.53 -16.07 13.50
CA PRO A 136 -1.56 -17.05 13.84
C PRO A 136 -2.74 -17.08 12.85
N ARG A 137 -2.79 -16.18 11.86
CA ARG A 137 -3.90 -16.00 10.90
C ARG A 137 -3.91 -17.07 9.80
N LYS A 138 -3.76 -18.36 10.15
CA LYS A 138 -3.45 -19.46 9.21
C LYS A 138 -4.49 -19.65 8.10
N ASP A 139 -5.76 -19.43 8.41
CA ASP A 139 -6.88 -19.64 7.48
C ASP A 139 -7.27 -18.36 6.70
N ALA A 140 -6.51 -17.27 6.86
CA ALA A 140 -6.78 -16.01 6.18
C ALA A 140 -6.61 -16.16 4.66
N TYR A 141 -7.72 -16.01 3.93
CA TYR A 141 -7.75 -16.00 2.47
C TYR A 141 -8.03 -14.60 1.92
N TYR A 142 -8.88 -13.82 2.60
CA TYR A 142 -9.08 -12.40 2.36
C TYR A 142 -8.50 -11.59 3.54
N PRO A 143 -7.24 -11.15 3.43
CA PRO A 143 -6.54 -10.45 4.50
C PRO A 143 -7.04 -9.01 4.68
N ILE A 144 -7.41 -8.62 5.91
CA ILE A 144 -7.90 -7.29 6.25
C ILE A 144 -6.87 -6.20 5.98
N ASP A 145 -5.60 -6.50 6.26
CA ASP A 145 -4.45 -5.63 6.03
C ASP A 145 -4.33 -5.23 4.56
N PHE A 146 -4.24 -6.21 3.66
CA PHE A 146 -4.06 -5.93 2.24
C PHE A 146 -5.26 -5.17 1.66
N ASN A 147 -6.49 -5.58 2.01
CA ASN A 147 -7.71 -4.89 1.57
C ASN A 147 -7.76 -3.45 2.11
N SER A 148 -7.30 -3.21 3.33
CA SER A 148 -7.19 -1.86 3.91
C SER A 148 -6.18 -0.99 3.17
N PHE A 149 -4.98 -1.50 2.89
CA PHE A 149 -3.97 -0.76 2.12
C PHE A 149 -4.43 -0.50 0.68
N GLN A 150 -5.14 -1.43 0.07
CA GLN A 150 -5.66 -1.25 -1.28
C GLN A 150 -6.74 -0.17 -1.32
N VAL A 151 -7.65 -0.12 -0.33
CA VAL A 151 -8.62 0.97 -0.24
C VAL A 151 -7.92 2.30 0.05
N HIS A 152 -6.87 2.30 0.88
CA HIS A 152 -6.09 3.50 1.16
C HIS A 152 -5.44 4.04 -0.12
N SER A 153 -4.87 3.14 -0.93
CA SER A 153 -4.27 3.49 -2.19
C SER A 153 -5.30 4.12 -3.14
N ALA A 154 -6.52 3.59 -3.20
CA ALA A 154 -7.59 4.21 -3.99
C ALA A 154 -7.93 5.64 -3.50
N TYR A 155 -8.02 5.83 -2.18
CA TYR A 155 -8.23 7.14 -1.58
C TYR A 155 -7.11 8.12 -1.95
N CYS A 156 -5.85 7.71 -1.78
CA CYS A 156 -4.69 8.56 -2.08
C CYS A 156 -4.62 8.92 -3.56
N ILE A 157 -4.84 7.95 -4.48
CA ILE A 157 -4.86 8.23 -5.92
C ILE A 157 -5.97 9.23 -6.27
N ALA A 158 -7.17 9.09 -5.69
CA ALA A 158 -8.24 10.06 -5.90
C ALA A 158 -7.86 11.47 -5.44
N LYS A 159 -7.20 11.61 -4.28
CA LYS A 159 -6.73 12.91 -3.77
C LYS A 159 -5.63 13.51 -4.64
N LEU A 160 -4.69 12.69 -5.10
CA LEU A 160 -3.62 13.12 -6.01
C LEU A 160 -4.18 13.56 -7.37
N ALA A 161 -5.18 12.85 -7.90
CA ALA A 161 -5.90 13.25 -9.11
C ALA A 161 -6.65 14.57 -8.92
N ASP A 162 -7.32 14.78 -7.78
CA ASP A 162 -7.97 16.05 -7.44
C ASP A 162 -6.95 17.22 -7.42
N ILE A 163 -5.74 17.01 -6.89
CA ILE A 163 -4.66 18.02 -6.87
C ILE A 163 -4.26 18.45 -8.29
N LEU A 164 -4.31 17.53 -9.26
CA LEU A 164 -4.02 17.79 -10.67
C LEU A 164 -5.24 18.25 -11.48
N ASN A 165 -6.42 18.36 -10.86
CA ASN A 165 -7.71 18.59 -11.52
C ASN A 165 -8.11 17.50 -12.54
N ASP A 166 -7.59 16.27 -12.41
CA ASP A 166 -8.05 15.13 -13.19
C ASP A 166 -9.34 14.56 -12.59
N LYS A 167 -10.47 15.16 -13.00
CA LYS A 167 -11.80 14.79 -12.50
C LYS A 167 -12.21 13.37 -12.86
N ASN A 168 -11.75 12.85 -14.00
CA ASN A 168 -12.13 11.53 -14.47
C ASN A 168 -11.47 10.46 -13.60
N LEU A 169 -10.14 10.55 -13.44
CA LEU A 169 -9.39 9.60 -12.61
C LEU A 169 -9.81 9.70 -11.14
N SER A 170 -10.01 10.93 -10.63
CA SER A 170 -10.52 11.15 -9.28
C SER A 170 -11.86 10.45 -9.03
N LEU A 171 -12.83 10.61 -9.94
CA LEU A 171 -14.13 9.96 -9.82
C LEU A 171 -14.03 8.44 -9.92
N GLU A 172 -13.18 7.92 -10.80
CA GLU A 172 -12.91 6.49 -10.96
C GLU A 172 -12.43 5.87 -9.64
N TYR A 173 -11.43 6.48 -9.01
CA TYR A 173 -10.85 6.00 -7.76
C TYR A 173 -11.73 6.24 -6.53
N LYS A 174 -12.53 7.31 -6.52
CA LYS A 174 -13.58 7.49 -5.49
C LYS A 174 -14.57 6.33 -5.51
N LYS A 175 -15.01 5.89 -6.69
CA LYS A 175 -15.90 4.71 -6.80
C LYS A 175 -15.24 3.46 -6.24
N ARG A 176 -13.98 3.18 -6.61
CA ARG A 176 -13.23 2.04 -6.06
C ARG A 176 -13.10 2.09 -4.55
N PHE A 177 -12.74 3.26 -4.02
CA PHE A 177 -12.66 3.50 -2.58
C PHE A 177 -13.98 3.16 -1.87
N PHE A 178 -15.10 3.75 -2.31
CA PHE A 178 -16.39 3.51 -1.67
C PHE A 178 -16.87 2.06 -1.81
N SER A 179 -16.66 1.43 -2.97
CA SER A 179 -17.04 0.03 -3.19
C SER A 179 -16.29 -0.92 -2.27
N LEU A 180 -14.96 -0.83 -2.22
CA LEU A 180 -14.16 -1.72 -1.37
C LEU A 180 -14.33 -1.39 0.12
N LYS A 181 -14.46 -0.11 0.48
CA LYS A 181 -14.80 0.32 1.85
C LYS A 181 -16.12 -0.30 2.31
N ALA A 182 -17.14 -0.33 1.46
CA ALA A 182 -18.42 -0.95 1.79
C ALA A 182 -18.28 -2.46 2.03
N LYS A 183 -17.51 -3.17 1.18
CA LYS A 183 -17.23 -4.61 1.32
C LYS A 183 -16.50 -4.95 2.61
N ILE A 184 -15.44 -4.20 2.95
CA ILE A 184 -14.71 -4.39 4.20
C ILE A 184 -15.66 -4.18 5.39
N ASN A 185 -16.45 -3.10 5.38
CA ASN A 185 -17.39 -2.79 6.44
C ASN A 185 -18.53 -3.80 6.60
N SER A 186 -18.94 -4.47 5.52
CA SER A 186 -20.06 -5.42 5.55
C SER A 186 -19.63 -6.84 5.86
N LEU A 187 -18.44 -7.25 5.41
CA LEU A 187 -18.00 -8.64 5.48
C LEU A 187 -16.98 -8.87 6.61
N MET A 188 -16.10 -7.90 6.85
CA MET A 188 -14.91 -8.10 7.70
C MET A 188 -15.06 -7.48 9.09
N TRP A 189 -16.15 -6.77 9.36
CA TRP A 189 -16.46 -6.18 10.67
C TRP A 189 -17.35 -7.13 11.47
N ASP A 190 -16.96 -7.37 12.72
CA ASP A 190 -17.81 -8.04 13.69
C ASP A 190 -18.42 -7.04 14.68
N GLU A 191 -19.74 -6.90 14.66
CA GLU A 191 -20.46 -5.96 15.53
C GLU A 191 -20.36 -6.32 17.02
N LYS A 192 -20.23 -7.61 17.35
CA LYS A 192 -20.14 -8.06 18.74
C LYS A 192 -18.78 -7.73 19.35
N ASP A 193 -17.70 -8.01 18.62
CA ASP A 193 -16.34 -7.76 19.08
C ASP A 193 -15.90 -6.31 18.87
N GLY A 194 -16.61 -5.55 18.02
CA GLY A 194 -16.23 -4.21 17.61
C GLY A 194 -14.89 -4.19 16.87
N PHE A 195 -14.60 -5.24 16.09
CA PHE A 195 -13.27 -5.50 15.53
C PHE A 195 -13.32 -5.97 14.08
N TYR A 196 -12.23 -5.75 13.33
CA TYR A 196 -12.10 -6.23 11.95
C TYR A 196 -11.24 -7.49 11.90
N TYR A 197 -11.62 -8.43 11.06
CA TYR A 197 -10.97 -9.72 10.93
C TYR A 197 -10.67 -10.05 9.48
N ASP A 198 -9.74 -10.97 9.26
CA ASP A 198 -9.60 -11.66 7.98
C ASP A 198 -10.82 -12.55 7.73
N LEU A 199 -11.04 -12.91 6.47
CA LEU A 199 -11.99 -13.96 6.09
C LEU A 199 -11.27 -15.18 5.52
N ASP A 200 -11.84 -16.35 5.76
CA ASP A 200 -11.45 -17.59 5.11
C ASP A 200 -11.95 -17.64 3.66
N ILE A 201 -11.64 -18.73 2.94
CA ILE A 201 -12.06 -18.91 1.54
C ILE A 201 -13.58 -18.95 1.35
N ASN A 202 -14.32 -19.32 2.40
CA ASN A 202 -15.78 -19.40 2.42
C ASN A 202 -16.42 -18.10 2.95
N GLU A 203 -15.63 -17.04 3.11
CA GLU A 203 -16.05 -15.73 3.61
C GLU A 203 -16.46 -15.71 5.10
N ASN A 204 -16.07 -16.73 5.88
CA ASN A 204 -16.28 -16.71 7.33
C ASN A 204 -15.16 -15.94 8.03
N ILE A 205 -15.51 -15.27 9.13
CA ILE A 205 -14.55 -14.55 9.98
C ILE A 205 -13.53 -15.52 10.58
N VAL A 206 -12.24 -15.26 10.34
CA VAL A 206 -11.13 -15.91 11.03
C VAL A 206 -10.95 -15.23 12.38
N ARG A 207 -11.39 -15.88 13.46
CA ARG A 207 -11.41 -15.34 14.84
C ARG A 207 -10.02 -15.27 15.46
N CYS A 208 -9.19 -14.36 14.95
CA CYS A 208 -7.84 -14.11 15.42
C CYS A 208 -7.56 -12.60 15.51
N LYS A 209 -7.63 -12.05 16.72
CA LYS A 209 -7.32 -10.63 16.96
C LYS A 209 -5.81 -10.40 16.88
N THR A 210 -5.39 -9.56 15.95
CA THR A 210 -3.99 -9.14 15.79
C THR A 210 -3.95 -7.66 15.37
N ILE A 211 -2.75 -7.07 15.31
CA ILE A 211 -2.58 -5.67 14.96
C ILE A 211 -3.17 -5.29 13.58
N VAL A 212 -3.27 -6.26 12.65
CA VAL A 212 -3.78 -5.97 11.30
C VAL A 212 -5.24 -5.52 11.29
N GLY A 213 -6.03 -5.92 12.29
CA GLY A 213 -7.43 -5.50 12.41
C GLY A 213 -7.57 -3.99 12.62
N PHE A 214 -6.51 -3.29 13.08
CA PHE A 214 -6.52 -1.84 13.24
C PHE A 214 -6.21 -1.07 11.95
N LEU A 215 -5.67 -1.71 10.91
CA LEU A 215 -5.30 -1.04 9.66
C LEU A 215 -6.47 -0.40 8.89
N PRO A 216 -7.73 -0.86 8.98
CA PRO A 216 -8.88 -0.12 8.48
C PRO A 216 -8.95 1.34 8.96
N LEU A 217 -8.48 1.65 10.17
CA LEU A 217 -8.46 3.02 10.70
C LEU A 217 -7.61 3.97 9.85
N LEU A 218 -6.57 3.47 9.17
CA LEU A 218 -5.70 4.30 8.33
C LEU A 218 -6.43 4.96 7.16
N SER A 219 -7.55 4.37 6.70
CA SER A 219 -8.18 4.73 5.42
C SER A 219 -9.57 5.30 5.55
N GLU A 220 -9.91 5.84 6.72
CA GLU A 220 -11.26 6.29 7.03
C GLU A 220 -12.30 5.18 6.74
N ILE A 221 -11.93 3.89 6.83
CA ILE A 221 -12.85 2.78 6.55
C ILE A 221 -13.98 2.74 7.59
N PRO A 222 -13.69 2.77 8.91
CA PRO A 222 -14.75 2.70 9.90
C PRO A 222 -15.56 4.00 9.91
N SER A 223 -16.86 3.90 10.20
CA SER A 223 -17.67 5.07 10.55
C SER A 223 -17.24 5.63 11.91
N GLU A 224 -17.56 6.89 12.21
CA GLU A 224 -17.27 7.51 13.51
C GLU A 224 -17.77 6.66 14.69
N ALA A 225 -18.97 6.08 14.56
CA ALA A 225 -19.54 5.16 15.55
C ALA A 225 -18.67 3.91 15.78
N ARG A 226 -18.06 3.37 14.73
CA ARG A 226 -17.18 2.19 14.80
C ARG A 226 -15.79 2.53 15.36
N VAL A 227 -15.28 3.74 15.10
CA VAL A 227 -14.05 4.25 15.72
C VAL A 227 -14.19 4.27 17.25
N PHE A 228 -15.35 4.67 17.76
CA PHE A 228 -15.60 4.71 19.21
C PHE A 228 -15.47 3.34 19.90
N PHE A 229 -15.90 2.26 19.26
CA PHE A 229 -15.73 0.90 19.79
C PHE A 229 -14.27 0.42 19.75
N TYR A 230 -13.50 0.90 18.77
CA TYR A 230 -12.11 0.51 18.54
C TYR A 230 -11.13 1.02 19.62
N VAL A 231 -11.38 2.20 20.19
CA VAL A 231 -10.44 2.91 21.09
C VAL A 231 -10.70 2.62 22.58
N ARG A 232 -11.71 1.80 22.90
CA ARG A 232 -12.11 1.47 24.28
C ARG A 232 -11.44 0.22 24.87
N TYR A 233 -10.58 -0.45 24.11
CA TYR A 233 -9.78 -1.59 24.58
C TYR A 233 -8.34 -1.17 24.87
#